data_AF-A0A9E1EU85-F1
#
_entry.id   AF-A0A9E1EU85-F1
#
_cell.length_a   1.000
_cell.length_b   1.000
_cell.length_c   1.000
_cell.angle_alpha   90.00
_cell.angle_beta   90.00
_cell.angle_gamma   90.00
#
_symmetry.space_group_name_H-M   'P 1'
#
loop_
_entity.id
_entity.type
_entity.pdbx_description
1 polymer ?
#
loop_
_entity_poly.entity_id
_entity_poly.type
_entity_poly.pdbx_seq_one_letter_code
_entity_poly.pdbx_strand_id
1 'polypeptide(L)'
;MNFNELENYLSSLPDKILDDAAEIVAETATSYYKERFREKAFDGNPWAPAKIPRRNGSLLIDSGNLMGSIRPAYVGRDKVVISAGNDKVDYAKVHNEGFTGRVTVPAHVRHTSKYGNVEVREHTRQANIPARPFMGRSDELAEEIHKRLEGYIDTLK
;
A
#
# COMPACT_ATOMS: atom_id res chain seq x y z
N MET A 1 6.19 -6.18 19.32
CA MET A 1 7.51 -6.29 18.68
C MET A 1 7.61 -5.20 17.64
N ASN A 2 8.67 -4.41 17.64
CA ASN A 2 8.86 -3.37 16.61
C ASN A 2 9.53 -3.93 15.35
N PHE A 3 9.54 -3.15 14.27
CA PHE A 3 10.10 -3.59 12.98
C PHE A 3 11.59 -3.98 13.05
N ASN A 4 12.42 -3.28 13.84
CA ASN A 4 13.84 -3.60 13.96
C ASN A 4 14.08 -4.90 14.74
N GLU A 5 13.26 -5.16 15.76
CA GLU A 5 13.27 -6.43 16.47
C GLU A 5 12.94 -7.58 15.51
N LEU A 6 11.94 -7.40 14.63
CA LEU A 6 11.60 -8.39 13.61
C LEU A 6 12.79 -8.65 12.67
N GLU A 7 13.48 -7.61 12.17
CA GLU A 7 14.66 -7.78 11.30
C GLU A 7 15.73 -8.65 11.97
N ASN A 8 16.00 -8.42 13.27
CA ASN A 8 16.94 -9.22 14.06
C ASN A 8 16.44 -10.66 14.24
N TYR A 9 15.15 -10.84 14.50
CA TYR A 9 14.54 -12.17 14.65
C TYR A 9 14.65 -12.98 13.37
N LEU A 10 14.28 -12.40 12.22
CA LEU A 10 14.38 -13.05 10.91
C LEU A 10 15.82 -13.47 10.60
N SER A 11 16.79 -12.62 10.95
CA SER A 11 18.23 -12.92 10.77
C SER A 11 18.73 -14.06 11.66
N SER A 12 18.02 -14.37 12.75
CA SER A 12 18.36 -15.45 13.68
C SER A 12 17.75 -16.80 13.30
N LEU A 13 16.86 -16.84 12.30
CA LEU A 13 16.17 -18.06 11.90
C LEU A 13 17.15 -19.08 11.29
N PRO A 14 16.97 -20.39 11.57
CA PRO A 14 17.77 -21.44 10.94
C PRO A 14 17.57 -21.48 9.42
N ASP A 15 18.65 -21.76 8.68
CA ASP A 15 18.62 -21.91 7.21
C ASP A 15 17.52 -22.85 6.71
N LYS A 16 17.25 -23.93 7.44
CA LYS A 16 16.26 -24.94 7.04
C LYS A 16 14.82 -24.43 6.95
N ILE A 17 14.48 -23.28 7.54
CA ILE A 17 13.13 -22.71 7.53
C ILE A 17 13.03 -21.39 6.76
N LEU A 18 14.13 -20.90 6.15
CA LEU A 18 14.13 -19.58 5.50
C LEU A 18 13.22 -19.51 4.27
N ASP A 19 13.07 -20.60 3.53
CA ASP A 19 12.18 -20.65 2.36
C ASP A 19 10.72 -20.50 2.82
N ASP A 20 10.29 -21.32 3.78
CA ASP A 20 8.93 -21.24 4.35
C ASP A 20 8.69 -19.90 5.06
N ALA A 21 9.69 -19.38 5.76
CA ALA A 21 9.59 -18.07 6.41
C ALA A 21 9.39 -16.95 5.40
N ALA A 22 10.10 -16.98 4.26
CA ALA A 22 9.93 -15.99 3.20
C ALA A 22 8.51 -16.02 2.60
N GLU A 23 7.95 -17.21 2.41
CA GLU A 23 6.56 -17.36 1.96
C GLU A 23 5.56 -16.81 2.98
N ILE A 24 5.72 -17.18 4.25
CA ILE A 24 4.87 -16.69 5.35
C ILE A 24 4.92 -15.16 5.44
N VAL A 25 6.11 -14.57 5.37
CA VAL A 25 6.30 -13.11 5.38
C VAL A 25 5.58 -12.47 4.18
N ALA A 26 5.77 -13.01 2.98
CA ALA A 26 5.18 -12.47 1.76
C ALA A 26 3.64 -12.50 1.79
N GLU A 27 3.06 -13.62 2.22
CA GLU A 27 1.61 -13.77 2.35
C GLU A 27 1.03 -12.85 3.42
N THR A 28 1.68 -12.78 4.58
CA THR A 28 1.24 -11.95 5.72
C THR A 28 1.29 -10.49 5.35
N ALA A 29 2.41 -10.00 4.81
CA ALA A 29 2.55 -8.62 4.39
C ALA A 29 1.55 -8.24 3.29
N THR A 30 1.36 -9.11 2.30
CA THR A 30 0.39 -8.86 1.22
C THR A 30 -1.04 -8.76 1.77
N SER A 31 -1.41 -9.65 2.69
CA SER A 31 -2.73 -9.65 3.32
C SER A 31 -2.91 -8.41 4.20
N TYR A 32 -1.96 -8.13 5.09
CA TYR A 32 -1.94 -6.97 5.96
C TYR A 32 -2.17 -5.67 5.18
N TYR A 33 -1.38 -5.42 4.13
CA TYR A 33 -1.49 -4.19 3.32
C TYR A 33 -2.83 -4.09 2.57
N LYS A 34 -3.43 -5.21 2.15
CA LYS A 34 -4.77 -5.21 1.55
C LYS A 34 -5.85 -4.90 2.58
N GLU A 35 -5.75 -5.42 3.80
CA GLU A 35 -6.71 -5.15 4.87
C GLU A 35 -6.73 -3.67 5.30
N ARG A 36 -5.61 -2.94 5.16
CA ARG A 36 -5.57 -1.47 5.41
C ARG A 36 -6.63 -0.72 4.58
N PHE A 37 -6.92 -1.20 3.37
CA PHE A 37 -7.96 -0.62 2.52
C PHE A 37 -9.36 -0.89 3.06
N ARG A 38 -9.60 -1.94 3.85
CA ARG A 38 -10.89 -2.16 4.50
C ARG A 38 -10.99 -1.34 5.78
N GLU A 39 -9.95 -1.38 6.61
CA GLU A 39 -9.89 -0.67 7.89
C GLU A 39 -9.81 0.85 7.76
N LYS A 40 -9.28 1.35 6.63
CA LYS A 40 -9.01 2.77 6.39
C LYS A 40 -8.03 3.37 7.40
N ALA A 41 -7.07 2.56 7.82
CA ALA A 41 -6.03 2.92 8.75
C ALA A 41 -4.73 2.22 8.36
N PHE A 42 -3.61 2.67 8.91
CA PHE A 42 -2.32 2.01 8.81
C PHE A 42 -1.56 2.17 10.11
N ASP A 43 -1.10 1.05 10.66
CA ASP A 43 -0.35 1.02 11.91
C ASP A 43 -1.08 1.78 13.04
N GLY A 44 -2.36 1.45 13.24
CA GLY A 44 -3.25 2.11 14.21
C GLY A 44 -3.73 3.52 13.84
N ASN A 45 -3.25 4.11 12.75
CA ASN A 45 -3.55 5.50 12.38
C ASN A 45 -4.59 5.59 11.25
N PRO A 46 -5.80 6.12 11.50
CA PRO A 46 -6.83 6.29 10.47
C PRO A 46 -6.41 7.28 9.36
N TRP A 47 -6.77 6.98 8.12
CA TRP A 47 -6.52 7.86 6.98
C TRP A 47 -7.39 9.12 7.02
N ALA A 48 -6.81 10.22 6.54
CA ALA A 48 -7.55 11.46 6.36
C ALA A 48 -8.77 11.25 5.43
N PRO A 49 -9.97 11.72 5.83
CA PRO A 49 -11.19 11.53 5.05
C PRO A 49 -11.08 12.20 3.68
N ALA A 50 -11.96 11.79 2.76
CA ALA A 50 -12.09 12.49 1.48
C ALA A 50 -12.68 13.89 1.73
N LYS A 51 -12.10 14.93 1.08
CA LYS A 51 -12.61 16.31 1.18
C LYS A 51 -14.08 16.41 0.76
N ILE A 52 -14.48 15.61 -0.22
CA ILE A 52 -15.86 15.52 -0.70
C ILE A 52 -16.31 14.07 -0.48
N PRO A 53 -17.35 13.84 0.34
CA PRO A 53 -17.94 12.52 0.48
C PRO A 53 -18.44 12.00 -0.87
N ARG A 54 -18.06 10.77 -1.22
CA ARG A 54 -18.60 10.11 -2.42
C ARG A 54 -19.88 9.37 -2.07
N ARG A 55 -20.78 9.27 -3.04
CA ARG A 55 -22.03 8.48 -2.93
C ARG A 55 -21.80 6.98 -3.17
N ASN A 56 -20.71 6.62 -3.85
CA ASN A 56 -20.34 5.27 -4.22
C ASN A 56 -18.86 4.99 -3.89
N GLY A 57 -18.54 3.72 -3.66
CA GLY A 57 -17.22 3.28 -3.24
C GLY A 57 -16.88 3.67 -1.80
N SER A 58 -15.65 3.35 -1.39
CA SER A 58 -15.10 3.76 -0.09
C SER A 58 -13.74 4.44 -0.27
N LEU A 59 -13.20 5.08 0.77
CA LEU A 59 -11.94 5.82 0.67
C LEU A 59 -10.81 4.93 0.09
N LEU A 60 -10.19 5.35 -1.01
CA LEU A 60 -9.19 4.57 -1.78
C LEU A 60 -9.67 3.23 -2.39
N ILE A 61 -10.97 2.92 -2.36
CA ILE A 61 -11.56 1.77 -3.07
C ILE A 61 -12.72 2.28 -3.94
N ASP A 62 -12.42 2.51 -5.22
CA ASP A 62 -13.42 2.73 -6.27
C ASP A 62 -13.58 1.43 -7.09
N SER A 63 -12.65 1.19 -8.03
CA SER A 63 -12.57 -0.06 -8.79
C SER A 63 -11.82 -1.19 -8.07
N GLY A 64 -11.12 -0.88 -6.97
CA GLY A 64 -10.24 -1.82 -6.28
C GLY A 64 -8.87 -2.03 -6.94
N ASN A 65 -8.57 -1.37 -8.07
CA ASN A 65 -7.30 -1.55 -8.80
C ASN A 65 -6.05 -1.30 -7.93
N LEU A 66 -6.08 -0.29 -7.06
CA LEU A 66 -4.94 0.02 -6.19
C LEU A 66 -4.68 -1.13 -5.20
N MET A 67 -5.69 -1.56 -4.46
CA MET A 67 -5.61 -2.71 -3.56
C MET A 67 -5.20 -4.00 -4.30
N GLY A 68 -5.77 -4.21 -5.50
CA GLY A 68 -5.46 -5.35 -6.37
C GLY A 68 -4.04 -5.33 -6.94
N SER A 69 -3.37 -4.18 -6.97
CA SER A 69 -1.99 -4.05 -7.44
C SER A 69 -0.95 -4.51 -6.41
N ILE A 70 -1.35 -4.72 -5.15
CA ILE A 70 -0.46 -5.16 -4.07
C ILE A 70 -0.12 -6.63 -4.27
N ARG A 71 1.18 -6.90 -4.47
CA ARG A 71 1.70 -8.24 -4.72
C ARG A 71 3.17 -8.37 -4.30
N PRO A 72 3.63 -9.58 -3.96
CA PRO A 72 5.05 -9.88 -3.87
C PRO A 72 5.72 -9.62 -5.23
N ALA A 73 6.78 -8.83 -5.24
CA ALA A 73 7.66 -8.62 -6.38
C ALA A 73 8.86 -9.57 -6.35
N TYR A 74 9.31 -9.96 -5.16
CA TYR A 74 10.38 -10.93 -4.94
C TYR A 74 10.16 -11.63 -3.60
N VAL A 75 10.36 -12.94 -3.59
CA VAL A 75 10.31 -13.78 -2.38
C VAL A 75 11.56 -14.64 -2.40
N GLY A 76 12.46 -14.39 -1.46
CA GLY A 76 13.70 -15.13 -1.33
C GLY A 76 14.14 -15.19 0.13
N ARG A 77 15.09 -16.08 0.39
CA ARG A 77 15.66 -16.33 1.73
C ARG A 77 16.30 -15.10 2.34
N ASP A 78 16.85 -14.22 1.49
CA ASP A 78 17.54 -13.00 1.89
C ASP A 78 16.57 -11.85 2.19
N LYS A 79 15.45 -11.78 1.46
CA LYS A 79 14.46 -10.71 1.60
C LYS A 79 13.16 -11.04 0.89
N VAL A 80 12.12 -10.35 1.34
CA VAL A 80 10.83 -10.27 0.65
C VAL A 80 10.60 -8.83 0.22
N VAL A 81 10.16 -8.65 -1.03
CA VAL A 81 9.81 -7.33 -1.59
C VAL A 81 8.35 -7.35 -1.96
N ILE A 82 7.55 -6.47 -1.35
CA ILE A 82 6.17 -6.22 -1.75
C ILE A 82 6.11 -4.95 -2.59
N SER A 83 5.30 -4.98 -3.64
CA SER A 83 5.08 -3.85 -4.54
C SER A 83 3.61 -3.51 -4.62
N ALA A 84 3.31 -2.23 -4.90
CA ALA A 84 1.99 -1.77 -5.32
C ALA A 84 2.15 -0.70 -6.37
N GLY A 85 1.13 -0.59 -7.24
CA GLY A 85 1.20 0.20 -8.44
C GLY A 85 1.63 -0.62 -9.66
N ASN A 86 1.34 -0.06 -10.83
CA ASN A 86 1.79 -0.49 -12.16
C ASN A 86 1.52 0.67 -13.12
N ASP A 87 1.72 0.48 -14.42
CA ASP A 87 1.51 1.52 -15.44
C ASP A 87 0.09 2.14 -15.44
N LYS A 88 -0.90 1.42 -14.91
CA LYS A 88 -2.31 1.87 -14.79
C LYS A 88 -2.67 2.36 -13.38
N VAL A 89 -1.74 2.25 -12.43
CA VAL A 89 -1.90 2.61 -11.02
C VAL A 89 -0.66 3.43 -10.57
N ASP A 90 -0.25 4.37 -11.42
CA ASP A 90 0.85 5.32 -11.18
C ASP A 90 0.60 6.24 -9.98
N TYR A 91 -0.68 6.47 -9.65
CA TYR A 91 -1.13 7.24 -8.50
C TYR A 91 -0.90 6.56 -7.14
N ALA A 92 -0.50 5.29 -7.11
CA ALA A 92 -0.29 4.53 -5.87
C ALA A 92 0.69 5.23 -4.91
N LYS A 93 1.85 5.65 -5.45
CA LYS A 93 2.91 6.31 -4.68
C LYS A 93 2.42 7.61 -4.05
N VAL A 94 1.75 8.44 -4.85
CA VAL A 94 1.20 9.74 -4.43
C VAL A 94 0.17 9.57 -3.31
N HIS A 95 -0.61 8.48 -3.30
CA HIS A 95 -1.52 8.21 -2.20
C HIS A 95 -0.81 7.67 -0.95
N ASN A 96 0.21 6.83 -1.10
CA ASN A 96 0.96 6.30 0.04
C ASN A 96 1.72 7.40 0.79
N GLU A 97 2.50 8.19 0.05
CA GLU A 97 3.42 9.20 0.59
C GLU A 97 2.75 10.57 0.79
N GLY A 98 1.63 10.82 0.11
CA GLY A 98 1.08 12.16 -0.04
C GLY A 98 1.86 12.97 -1.09
N PHE A 99 1.34 14.16 -1.42
CA PHE A 99 2.00 15.06 -2.36
C PHE A 99 1.61 16.51 -2.10
N THR A 100 2.59 17.40 -2.02
CA THR A 100 2.36 18.85 -2.05
C THR A 100 3.32 19.47 -3.05
N GLY A 101 2.79 20.11 -4.09
CA GLY A 101 3.64 20.69 -5.13
C GLY A 101 2.88 21.20 -6.34
N ARG A 102 3.61 21.77 -7.29
CA ARG A 102 3.07 22.21 -8.57
C ARG A 102 2.98 21.03 -9.53
N VAL A 103 1.84 20.89 -10.19
CA VAL A 103 1.60 19.88 -11.23
C VAL A 103 1.22 20.58 -12.52
N THR A 104 1.92 20.25 -13.60
CA THR A 104 1.55 20.68 -14.95
C THR A 104 0.44 19.77 -15.46
N VAL A 105 -0.68 20.39 -15.85
CA VAL A 105 -1.80 19.69 -16.49
C VAL A 105 -1.71 19.95 -17.98
N PRO A 106 -1.41 18.93 -18.81
CA PRO A 106 -1.34 19.10 -20.26
C PRO A 106 -2.67 19.58 -20.84
N ALA A 107 -2.58 20.22 -22.01
CA ALA A 107 -3.77 20.60 -22.77
C ALA A 107 -4.60 19.35 -23.12
N HIS A 108 -5.90 19.41 -22.90
CA HIS A 108 -6.82 18.31 -23.17
C HIS A 108 -8.24 18.81 -23.43
N VAL A 109 -9.08 17.96 -24.01
CA VAL A 109 -10.50 18.22 -24.16
C VAL A 109 -11.25 17.54 -23.02
N ARG A 110 -12.07 18.30 -22.29
CA ARG A 110 -12.98 17.72 -21.28
C ARG A 110 -14.42 17.82 -21.76
N HIS A 111 -15.19 16.77 -21.48
CA HIS A 111 -16.63 16.78 -21.76
C HIS A 111 -17.39 17.31 -20.54
N THR A 112 -18.29 18.26 -20.77
CA THR A 112 -19.15 18.84 -19.72
C THR A 112 -20.61 18.73 -20.13
N SER A 113 -21.48 18.36 -19.19
CA SER A 113 -22.91 18.20 -19.47
C SER A 113 -23.59 19.49 -19.99
N LYS A 114 -23.08 20.66 -19.60
CA LYS A 114 -23.68 21.96 -19.96
C LYS A 114 -23.16 22.55 -21.29
N TYR A 115 -21.89 22.32 -21.62
CA TYR A 115 -21.23 23.00 -22.75
C TYR A 115 -20.65 22.03 -23.79
N GLY A 116 -20.87 20.72 -23.63
CA GLY A 116 -20.26 19.72 -24.49
C GLY A 116 -18.74 19.67 -24.31
N ASN A 117 -18.01 19.54 -25.42
CA ASN A 117 -16.56 19.47 -25.44
C ASN A 117 -15.95 20.86 -25.21
N VAL A 118 -15.09 20.97 -24.19
CA VAL A 118 -14.40 22.21 -23.83
C VAL A 118 -12.89 21.95 -23.87
N GLU A 119 -12.18 22.77 -24.65
CA GLU A 119 -10.72 22.76 -24.70
C GLU A 119 -10.13 23.40 -23.44
N VAL A 120 -9.24 22.67 -22.78
CA VAL A 120 -8.48 23.15 -21.62
C VAL A 120 -7.05 23.34 -22.07
N ARG A 121 -6.55 24.58 -21.95
CA ARG A 121 -5.14 24.90 -22.21
C ARG A 121 -4.24 24.33 -21.12
N GLU A 122 -2.99 24.06 -21.49
CA GLU A 122 -1.97 23.68 -20.53
C GLU A 122 -1.83 24.76 -19.45
N HIS A 123 -1.77 24.33 -18.19
CA HIS A 123 -1.52 25.22 -17.07
C HIS A 123 -0.93 24.46 -15.89
N THR A 124 -0.37 25.19 -14.94
CA THR A 124 0.12 24.61 -13.68
C THR A 124 -0.89 24.86 -12.56
N ARG A 125 -1.06 23.89 -11.68
CA ARG A 125 -1.84 24.04 -10.44
C ARG A 125 -1.05 23.56 -9.23
N GLN A 126 -1.33 24.14 -8.07
CA GLN A 126 -0.86 23.60 -6.79
C GLN A 126 -1.74 22.40 -6.43
N ALA A 127 -1.13 21.24 -6.22
CA ALA A 127 -1.80 20.06 -5.70
C ALA A 127 -1.38 19.84 -4.24
N ASN A 128 -2.36 19.45 -3.42
CA ASN A 128 -2.17 19.02 -2.04
C ASN A 128 -3.00 17.76 -1.83
N ILE A 129 -2.31 16.63 -1.72
CA ILE A 129 -2.87 15.29 -1.54
C ILE A 129 -2.36 14.78 -0.19
N PRO A 130 -3.23 14.53 0.79
CA PRO A 130 -2.79 14.00 2.07
C PRO A 130 -2.30 12.56 1.90
N ALA A 131 -1.26 12.21 2.66
CA ALA A 131 -0.75 10.85 2.75
C ALA A 131 -1.83 9.92 3.33
N ARG A 132 -1.94 8.74 2.73
CA ARG A 132 -2.77 7.62 3.16
C ARG A 132 -1.90 6.38 3.05
N PRO A 133 -0.93 6.23 3.98
CA PRO A 133 0.00 5.12 3.92
C PRO A 133 -0.80 3.83 3.98
N PHE A 134 -0.56 2.94 3.03
CA PHE A 134 -1.13 1.59 3.02
C PHE A 134 -0.02 0.54 2.93
N MET A 135 1.22 0.98 2.76
CA MET A 135 2.42 0.17 2.68
C MET A 135 3.60 0.92 3.31
N GLY A 136 4.47 0.19 3.99
CA GLY A 136 5.65 0.72 4.66
C GLY A 136 6.02 -0.11 5.88
N ARG A 137 6.96 0.41 6.68
CA ARG A 137 7.27 -0.11 8.01
C ARG A 137 6.07 0.09 8.92
N SER A 138 5.70 -0.95 9.65
CA SER A 138 4.58 -0.98 10.59
C SER A 138 4.91 -1.97 11.69
N ASP A 139 4.66 -1.56 12.93
CA ASP A 139 4.84 -2.43 14.09
C ASP A 139 3.70 -3.46 14.18
N GLU A 140 2.47 -3.11 13.78
CA GLU A 140 1.37 -4.10 13.64
C GLU A 140 1.76 -5.24 12.70
N LEU A 141 2.32 -4.92 11.53
CA LEU A 141 2.79 -5.92 10.58
C LEU A 141 3.94 -6.76 11.17
N ALA A 142 4.85 -6.12 11.90
CA ALA A 142 5.98 -6.82 12.50
C ALA A 142 5.50 -7.87 13.52
N GLU A 143 4.53 -7.51 14.36
CA GLU A 143 3.91 -8.41 15.31
C GLU A 143 3.14 -9.56 14.64
N GLU A 144 2.40 -9.28 13.57
CA GLU A 144 1.64 -10.29 12.85
C GLU A 144 2.56 -11.33 12.18
N ILE A 145 3.64 -10.88 11.54
CA ILE A 145 4.66 -11.74 10.95
C ILE A 145 5.29 -12.62 12.03
N HIS A 146 5.75 -12.02 13.13
CA HIS A 146 6.40 -12.75 14.22
C HIS A 146 5.49 -13.84 14.78
N LYS A 147 4.24 -13.47 15.11
CA LYS A 147 3.24 -14.40 15.65
C LYS A 147 2.98 -15.59 14.70
N ARG A 148 2.86 -15.32 13.39
CA ARG A 148 2.59 -16.37 12.40
C ARG A 148 3.81 -17.29 12.21
N LEU A 149 5.03 -16.75 12.25
CA LEU A 149 6.26 -17.52 12.17
C LEU A 149 6.48 -18.41 13.40
N GLU A 150 6.29 -17.87 14.62
CA GLU A 150 6.38 -18.67 15.84
C GLU A 150 5.37 -19.81 15.83
N GLY A 151 4.11 -19.52 15.46
CA GLY A 151 3.08 -20.54 15.33
C GLY A 151 3.47 -21.62 14.33
N TYR A 152 4.10 -21.26 13.21
CA TYR A 152 4.62 -22.24 12.24
C TYR A 152 5.78 -23.07 12.83
N ILE A 153 6.77 -22.44 13.46
CA ILE A 153 7.92 -23.12 14.08
C ILE A 153 7.46 -24.10 15.16
N ASP A 154 6.44 -23.75 15.93
CA ASP A 154 5.87 -24.64 16.95
C ASP A 154 5.20 -25.88 16.35
N THR A 155 4.71 -25.83 15.12
CA THR A 155 4.17 -27.02 14.44
C THR A 155 5.26 -27.99 13.95
N LEU A 156 6.52 -27.54 13.89
CA LEU A 156 7.67 -28.36 13.48
C LEU A 156 8.34 -29.09 14.65
N LYS A 157 7.95 -28.80 15.89
CA LYS A 157 8.46 -29.44 17.11
C LYS A 157 7.69 -30.73 17.41
#